data_AF-A0A953NIE9-F1
#
_entry.id   AF-A0A953NIE9-F1
#
_cell.length_a   1.000
_cell.length_b   1.000
_cell.length_c   1.000
_cell.angle_alpha   90.00
_cell.angle_beta   90.00
_cell.angle_gamma   90.00
#
_symmetry.space_group_name_H-M   'P 1'
#
loop_
_entity.id
_entity.type
_entity.pdbx_description
1 polymer ?
#
loop_
_entity_poly.entity_id
_entity_poly.type
_entity_poly.pdbx_seq_one_letter_code
_entity_poly.pdbx_strand_id
1 'polypeptide(L)'
;VELYINTRNVLIDYRNNISAMKEIISSNDLAFKDSIDKLDEIFKTILNSKTQGETINNFVQKASEYEPLLSKYKKLKNFIDNGNLKEYKKMKYFLTNVWIIELDRNDENIETKEKIFAQIMNDLKSESFVDSWPNVRDNFYKLYDPYVKEYIKTHETLYKVYNEKIEEMRKNKSFLNLKSEIAKGYILSVLTDKLCSHSISKFEVPCPNCRTFIRDMKTSIDAVDVYYEKAMNKLYEYLNKQIEEERKESEVEDPQPVIKHISTSSFPKNVLLRNPKSVKGYVKRIEKQLMEEISAGNSIMIE
;
A
#
# COMPACT_ATOMS: atom_id res chain seq x y z
N VAL A 1 -54.61 21.81 -29.81
CA VAL A 1 -54.24 22.13 -28.41
C VAL A 1 -53.60 20.92 -27.73
N GLU A 2 -54.23 19.75 -27.73
CA GLU A 2 -53.69 18.53 -27.08
C GLU A 2 -52.33 18.07 -27.63
N LEU A 3 -52.15 18.01 -28.95
CA LEU A 3 -50.87 17.66 -29.58
C LEU A 3 -49.73 18.61 -29.14
N TYR A 4 -50.01 19.92 -29.09
CA TYR A 4 -49.04 20.92 -28.64
C TYR A 4 -48.63 20.69 -27.17
N ILE A 5 -49.61 20.46 -26.29
CA ILE A 5 -49.36 20.19 -24.87
C ILE A 5 -48.50 18.94 -24.72
N ASN A 6 -48.84 17.86 -25.43
CA ASN A 6 -48.08 16.61 -25.39
C ASN A 6 -46.63 16.80 -25.89
N THR A 7 -46.43 17.43 -27.05
CA THR A 7 -45.08 17.73 -27.57
C THR A 7 -44.27 18.58 -26.60
N ARG A 8 -44.87 19.63 -26.04
CA ARG A 8 -44.21 20.51 -25.09
C ARG A 8 -43.81 19.77 -23.81
N ASN A 9 -44.70 18.97 -23.24
CA ASN A 9 -44.42 18.20 -22.03
C ASN A 9 -43.29 17.20 -22.25
N VAL A 10 -43.32 16.46 -23.36
CA VAL A 10 -42.24 15.51 -23.73
C VAL A 10 -40.89 16.23 -23.83
N LEU A 11 -40.84 17.40 -24.48
CA LEU A 11 -39.61 18.18 -24.59
C LEU A 11 -39.11 18.70 -23.23
N ILE A 12 -40.02 19.16 -22.36
CA ILE A 12 -39.67 19.59 -21.00
C ILE A 12 -39.10 18.41 -20.19
N ASP A 13 -39.76 17.25 -20.23
CA ASP A 13 -39.30 16.05 -19.54
C ASP A 13 -37.92 15.62 -20.02
N TYR A 14 -37.67 15.64 -21.33
CA TYR A 14 -36.35 15.35 -21.86
C TYR A 14 -35.30 16.34 -21.37
N ARG A 15 -35.59 17.65 -21.36
CA ARG A 15 -34.62 18.67 -20.90
C ARG A 15 -34.31 18.57 -19.42
N ASN A 16 -35.30 18.24 -18.59
CA ASN A 16 -35.08 17.96 -17.16
C ASN A 16 -34.13 16.77 -16.97
N ASN A 17 -34.37 15.68 -17.70
CA ASN A 17 -33.49 14.49 -17.63
C ASN A 17 -32.10 14.73 -18.25
N ILE A 18 -32.01 15.53 -19.31
CA ILE A 18 -30.73 15.92 -19.92
C ILE A 18 -29.88 16.72 -18.93
N SER A 19 -30.48 17.58 -18.11
CA SER A 19 -29.74 18.36 -17.11
C SER A 19 -29.04 17.43 -16.10
N ALA A 20 -29.76 16.44 -15.57
CA ALA A 20 -29.15 15.41 -14.71
C ALA A 20 -28.08 14.58 -15.44
N MET A 21 -28.30 14.27 -16.72
CA MET A 21 -27.32 13.55 -17.53
C MET A 21 -26.02 14.35 -17.74
N LYS A 22 -26.11 15.67 -17.94
CA LYS A 22 -24.95 16.56 -18.10
C LYS A 22 -24.06 16.57 -16.85
N GLU A 23 -24.66 16.54 -15.66
CA GLU A 23 -23.93 16.42 -14.39
C GLU A 23 -23.20 15.09 -14.29
N ILE A 24 -23.86 13.98 -14.66
CA ILE A 24 -23.24 12.65 -14.69
C ILE A 24 -22.08 12.62 -15.69
N ILE A 25 -22.27 13.16 -16.89
CA ILE A 25 -21.23 13.23 -17.92
C ILE A 25 -20.02 14.00 -17.42
N SER A 26 -20.23 15.18 -16.86
CA SER A 26 -19.16 16.07 -16.40
C SER A 26 -18.40 15.47 -15.21
N SER A 27 -19.13 14.93 -14.23
CA SER A 27 -18.54 14.36 -13.00
C SER A 27 -17.74 13.08 -13.24
N ASN A 28 -17.97 12.40 -14.37
CA ASN A 28 -17.30 11.14 -14.69
C ASN A 28 -16.44 11.24 -15.97
N ASP A 29 -16.39 12.41 -16.60
CA ASP A 29 -15.67 12.69 -17.82
C ASP A 29 -16.02 11.65 -18.91
N LEU A 30 -17.32 11.58 -19.24
CA LEU A 30 -17.86 10.73 -20.30
C LEU A 30 -17.80 11.46 -21.65
N ALA A 31 -17.59 10.71 -22.73
CA ALA A 31 -17.42 11.25 -24.09
C ALA A 31 -18.67 11.90 -24.72
N PHE A 32 -19.80 12.01 -24.00
CA PHE A 32 -21.11 12.40 -24.54
C PHE A 32 -21.45 13.89 -24.44
N LYS A 33 -20.52 14.72 -23.94
CA LYS A 33 -20.78 16.13 -23.63
C LYS A 33 -21.37 16.87 -24.82
N ASP A 34 -20.69 16.84 -25.96
CA ASP A 34 -21.07 17.62 -27.14
C ASP A 34 -22.41 17.16 -27.73
N SER A 35 -22.66 15.84 -27.79
CA SER A 35 -23.94 15.32 -28.31
C SER A 35 -25.12 15.70 -27.41
N ILE A 36 -24.93 15.67 -26.07
CA ILE A 36 -25.99 16.00 -25.12
C ILE A 36 -26.24 17.51 -25.03
N ASP A 37 -25.19 18.33 -25.14
CA ASP A 37 -25.33 19.79 -25.22
C ASP A 37 -26.09 20.18 -26.48
N LYS A 38 -25.72 19.62 -27.64
CA LYS A 38 -26.42 19.87 -28.91
C LYS A 38 -27.88 19.42 -28.88
N LEU A 39 -28.18 18.28 -28.24
CA LEU A 39 -29.55 17.81 -28.08
C LEU A 39 -30.40 18.79 -27.24
N ASP A 40 -29.85 19.27 -26.12
CA ASP A 40 -30.51 20.27 -25.27
C ASP A 40 -30.76 21.58 -26.03
N GLU A 41 -29.79 22.06 -26.81
CA GLU A 41 -29.92 23.26 -27.63
C GLU A 41 -31.04 23.15 -28.67
N ILE A 42 -31.14 22.01 -29.36
CA ILE A 42 -32.22 21.75 -30.31
C ILE A 42 -33.58 21.78 -29.60
N PHE A 43 -33.72 21.08 -28.48
CA PHE A 43 -34.96 21.06 -27.72
C PHE A 43 -35.33 22.42 -27.12
N LYS A 44 -34.34 23.19 -26.66
CA LYS A 44 -34.51 24.57 -26.21
C LYS A 44 -35.01 25.47 -27.34
N THR A 45 -34.44 25.32 -28.54
CA THR A 45 -34.86 26.08 -29.73
C THR A 45 -36.30 25.78 -30.10
N ILE A 46 -36.70 24.50 -30.11
CA ILE A 46 -38.08 24.10 -30.39
C ILE A 46 -39.04 24.68 -29.34
N LEU A 47 -38.72 24.59 -28.05
CA LEU A 47 -39.56 25.09 -26.95
C LEU A 47 -39.74 26.62 -26.94
N ASN A 48 -38.78 27.36 -27.51
CA ASN A 48 -38.78 28.81 -27.61
C ASN A 48 -39.45 29.35 -28.89
N SER A 49 -40.08 28.48 -29.68
CA SER A 49 -40.89 28.87 -30.85
C SER A 49 -42.01 29.85 -30.44
N LYS A 50 -42.34 30.81 -31.32
CA LYS A 50 -43.26 31.91 -30.99
C LYS A 50 -44.71 31.43 -30.91
N THR A 51 -45.07 30.42 -31.71
CA THR A 51 -46.43 29.89 -31.78
C THR A 51 -46.51 28.39 -31.49
N GLN A 52 -47.71 27.92 -31.16
CA GLN A 52 -47.99 26.48 -30.98
C GLN A 52 -47.73 25.69 -32.26
N GLY A 53 -48.14 26.22 -33.41
CA GLY A 53 -47.92 25.61 -34.72
C GLY A 53 -46.44 25.52 -35.08
N GLU A 54 -45.66 26.58 -34.83
CA GLU A 54 -44.22 26.57 -35.02
C GLU A 54 -43.53 25.54 -34.12
N THR A 55 -43.96 25.39 -32.86
CA THR A 55 -43.39 24.39 -31.94
C THR A 55 -43.54 22.98 -32.50
N ILE A 56 -44.76 22.62 -32.94
CA ILE A 56 -45.04 21.30 -33.52
C ILE A 56 -44.27 21.13 -34.84
N ASN A 57 -44.28 22.13 -35.71
CA ASN A 57 -43.61 22.06 -37.00
C ASN A 57 -42.08 21.91 -36.83
N ASN A 58 -41.47 22.70 -35.95
CA ASN A 58 -40.03 22.60 -35.65
C ASN A 58 -39.68 21.24 -35.03
N PHE A 59 -40.55 20.68 -34.18
CA PHE A 59 -40.37 19.33 -33.65
C PHE A 59 -40.34 18.28 -34.76
N VAL A 60 -41.28 18.32 -35.71
CA VAL A 60 -41.30 17.36 -36.82
C VAL A 60 -40.13 17.59 -37.80
N GLN A 61 -39.88 18.85 -38.18
CA GLN A 61 -38.86 19.19 -39.17
C GLN A 61 -37.44 18.90 -38.70
N LYS A 62 -37.16 19.07 -37.40
CA LYS A 62 -35.83 18.81 -36.83
C LYS A 62 -35.61 17.38 -36.39
N ALA A 63 -36.55 16.46 -36.64
CA ALA A 63 -36.44 15.06 -36.23
C ALA A 63 -35.13 14.41 -36.70
N SER A 64 -34.76 14.62 -37.96
CA SER A 64 -33.50 14.09 -38.51
C SER A 64 -32.23 14.62 -37.81
N GLU A 65 -32.31 15.82 -37.21
CA GLU A 65 -31.20 16.42 -36.44
C GLU A 65 -31.10 15.83 -35.03
N TYR A 66 -32.22 15.71 -34.31
CA TYR A 66 -32.21 15.29 -32.91
C TYR A 66 -32.34 13.78 -32.70
N GLU A 67 -32.94 13.01 -33.62
CA GLU A 67 -33.16 11.57 -33.43
C GLU A 67 -31.85 10.77 -33.22
N PRO A 68 -30.77 11.02 -33.99
CA PRO A 68 -29.49 10.35 -33.75
C PRO A 68 -28.90 10.70 -32.37
N LEU A 69 -29.03 11.95 -31.93
CA LEU A 69 -28.56 12.41 -30.63
C LEU A 69 -29.40 11.82 -29.49
N LEU A 70 -30.71 11.73 -29.70
CA LEU A 70 -31.65 11.11 -28.77
C LEU A 70 -31.36 9.60 -28.62
N SER A 71 -30.97 8.94 -29.71
CA SER A 71 -30.52 7.53 -29.67
C SER A 71 -29.27 7.37 -28.81
N LYS A 72 -28.25 8.24 -28.98
CA LYS A 72 -27.06 8.27 -28.12
C LYS A 72 -27.41 8.51 -26.65
N TYR A 73 -28.28 9.48 -26.36
CA TYR A 73 -28.79 9.73 -25.01
C TYR A 73 -29.45 8.48 -24.41
N LYS A 74 -30.33 7.80 -25.16
CA LYS A 74 -31.02 6.58 -24.70
C LYS A 74 -30.02 5.45 -24.41
N LYS A 75 -29.00 5.26 -25.26
CA LYS A 75 -27.94 4.28 -25.02
C LYS A 75 -27.17 4.58 -23.74
N LEU A 76 -26.75 5.84 -23.54
CA LEU A 76 -26.07 6.26 -22.32
C LEU A 76 -26.96 6.08 -21.08
N LYS A 77 -28.24 6.45 -21.18
CA LYS A 77 -29.21 6.25 -20.10
C LYS A 77 -29.34 4.77 -19.74
N ASN A 78 -29.53 3.89 -20.73
CA ASN A 78 -29.59 2.45 -20.50
C ASN A 78 -28.30 1.90 -19.89
N PHE A 79 -27.14 2.40 -20.33
CA PHE A 79 -25.85 2.04 -19.74
C PHE A 79 -25.80 2.36 -18.24
N ILE A 80 -26.27 3.54 -17.85
CA ILE A 80 -26.33 3.99 -16.45
C ILE A 80 -27.37 3.19 -15.66
N ASP A 81 -28.58 3.04 -16.19
CA ASP A 81 -29.70 2.35 -15.55
C ASP A 81 -29.37 0.87 -15.28
N ASN A 82 -28.55 0.25 -16.13
CA ASN A 82 -28.02 -1.11 -15.92
C ASN A 82 -26.91 -1.19 -14.85
N GLY A 83 -26.57 -0.10 -14.17
CA GLY A 83 -25.58 -0.06 -13.10
C GLY A 83 -24.12 0.01 -13.55
N ASN A 84 -23.86 0.09 -14.87
CA ASN A 84 -22.49 0.04 -15.41
C ASN A 84 -21.64 1.26 -15.02
N LEU A 85 -22.28 2.38 -14.65
CA LEU A 85 -21.56 3.59 -14.23
C LEU A 85 -20.65 3.33 -13.01
N LYS A 86 -21.07 2.47 -12.07
CA LYS A 86 -20.25 2.14 -10.89
C LYS A 86 -18.99 1.38 -11.29
N GLU A 87 -19.11 0.44 -12.23
CA GLU A 87 -18.00 -0.33 -12.76
C GLU A 87 -17.07 0.55 -13.60
N TYR A 88 -17.62 1.40 -14.49
CA TYR A 88 -16.87 2.42 -15.22
C TYR A 88 -15.97 3.25 -14.31
N LYS A 89 -16.52 3.79 -13.21
CA LYS A 89 -15.75 4.61 -12.26
C LYS A 89 -14.59 3.83 -11.65
N LYS A 90 -14.81 2.57 -11.26
CA LYS A 90 -13.78 1.70 -10.70
C LYS A 90 -12.68 1.40 -11.72
N MET A 91 -13.07 1.05 -12.94
CA MET A 91 -12.14 0.76 -14.03
C MET A 91 -11.29 1.97 -14.36
N LYS A 92 -11.91 3.14 -14.55
CA LYS A 92 -11.20 4.40 -14.83
C LYS A 92 -10.23 4.73 -13.70
N TYR A 93 -10.67 4.65 -12.44
CA TYR A 93 -9.80 4.89 -11.29
C TYR A 93 -8.58 3.97 -11.27
N PHE A 94 -8.76 2.66 -11.49
CA PHE A 94 -7.67 1.71 -11.55
C PHE A 94 -6.68 2.05 -12.68
N LEU A 95 -7.18 2.28 -13.88
CA LEU A 95 -6.37 2.57 -15.06
C LEU A 95 -5.55 3.85 -14.88
N THR A 96 -6.13 4.89 -14.28
CA THR A 96 -5.46 6.21 -14.14
C THR A 96 -4.58 6.33 -12.90
N ASN A 97 -4.92 5.66 -11.79
CA ASN A 97 -4.26 5.88 -10.50
C ASN A 97 -3.45 4.69 -9.99
N VAL A 98 -3.70 3.47 -10.48
CA VAL A 98 -3.03 2.26 -9.98
C VAL A 98 -2.13 1.68 -11.06
N TRP A 99 -2.72 1.34 -12.21
CA TRP A 99 -2.02 0.70 -13.32
C TRP A 99 -0.77 1.46 -13.77
N ILE A 100 -0.87 2.78 -13.96
CA ILE A 100 0.24 3.62 -14.41
C ILE A 100 1.41 3.63 -13.41
N ILE A 101 1.13 3.58 -12.10
CA ILE A 101 2.15 3.61 -11.05
C ILE A 101 2.93 2.28 -11.00
N GLU A 102 2.22 1.19 -11.26
CA GLU A 102 2.69 -0.19 -11.08
C GLU A 102 3.18 -0.82 -12.38
N LEU A 103 3.23 -0.04 -13.46
CA LEU A 103 3.69 -0.45 -14.76
C LEU A 103 5.19 -0.78 -14.69
N ASP A 104 5.53 -2.06 -14.62
CA ASP A 104 6.90 -2.52 -14.79
C ASP A 104 7.28 -2.50 -16.27
N ARG A 105 8.08 -1.51 -16.66
CA ARG A 105 8.51 -1.34 -18.05
C ARG A 105 9.51 -2.40 -18.51
N ASN A 106 10.02 -3.22 -17.60
CA ASN A 106 10.91 -4.33 -17.91
C ASN A 106 10.18 -5.67 -18.06
N ASP A 107 8.85 -5.70 -17.91
CA ASP A 107 8.03 -6.89 -18.12
C ASP A 107 8.05 -7.32 -19.60
N GLU A 108 8.31 -8.60 -19.87
CA GLU A 108 8.40 -9.13 -21.24
C GLU A 108 7.12 -8.90 -22.08
N ASN A 109 5.96 -8.76 -21.42
CA ASN A 109 4.67 -8.52 -22.06
C ASN A 109 4.22 -7.05 -21.98
N ILE A 110 5.11 -6.12 -21.62
CA ILE A 110 4.77 -4.71 -21.43
C ILE A 110 4.09 -4.08 -22.65
N GLU A 111 4.62 -4.31 -23.85
CA GLU A 111 4.06 -3.73 -25.08
C GLU A 111 2.61 -4.16 -25.31
N THR A 112 2.30 -5.42 -25.05
CA THR A 112 0.94 -5.95 -25.17
C THR A 112 0.01 -5.29 -24.16
N LYS A 113 0.47 -5.16 -22.91
CA LYS A 113 -0.30 -4.53 -21.84
C LYS A 113 -0.56 -3.04 -22.12
N GLU A 114 0.44 -2.31 -22.62
CA GLU A 114 0.31 -0.91 -23.02
C GLU A 114 -0.65 -0.73 -24.21
N LYS A 115 -0.62 -1.64 -25.20
CA LYS A 115 -1.57 -1.65 -26.31
C LYS A 115 -3.01 -1.85 -25.82
N ILE A 116 -3.23 -2.81 -24.91
CA ILE A 116 -4.55 -3.03 -24.30
C ILE A 116 -5.01 -1.79 -23.54
N PHE A 117 -4.14 -1.19 -22.73
CA PHE A 117 -4.44 0.04 -22.00
C PHE A 117 -4.82 1.18 -22.96
N ALA A 118 -4.03 1.41 -24.00
CA ALA A 118 -4.29 2.45 -24.99
C ALA A 118 -5.62 2.20 -25.72
N GLN A 119 -5.93 0.95 -26.06
CA GLN A 119 -7.20 0.58 -26.66
C GLN A 119 -8.37 0.92 -25.73
N ILE A 120 -8.32 0.52 -24.46
CA ILE A 120 -9.36 0.85 -23.47
C ILE A 120 -9.54 2.36 -23.37
N MET A 121 -8.45 3.12 -23.22
CA MET A 121 -8.53 4.57 -23.06
C MET A 121 -9.06 5.28 -24.31
N ASN A 122 -8.76 4.77 -25.50
CA ASN A 122 -9.33 5.29 -26.75
C ASN A 122 -10.82 4.97 -26.87
N ASP A 123 -11.23 3.75 -26.50
CA ASP A 123 -12.64 3.36 -26.50
C ASP A 123 -13.43 4.27 -25.54
N LEU A 124 -12.95 4.48 -24.31
CA LEU A 124 -13.62 5.33 -23.30
C LEU A 124 -13.74 6.81 -23.70
N LYS A 125 -12.91 7.29 -24.64
CA LYS A 125 -12.99 8.64 -25.22
C LYS A 125 -14.01 8.77 -26.34
N SER A 126 -14.53 7.66 -26.86
CA SER A 126 -15.55 7.64 -27.90
C SER A 126 -16.93 7.43 -27.30
N GLU A 127 -17.95 8.12 -27.81
CA GLU A 127 -19.35 7.86 -27.44
C GLU A 127 -19.80 6.42 -27.76
N SER A 128 -19.10 5.73 -28.65
CA SER A 128 -19.39 4.33 -28.98
C SER A 128 -19.02 3.34 -27.87
N PHE A 129 -18.35 3.79 -26.78
CA PHE A 129 -17.93 2.88 -25.70
C PHE A 129 -19.11 2.14 -25.05
N VAL A 130 -20.31 2.74 -25.05
CA VAL A 130 -21.51 2.10 -24.49
C VAL A 130 -21.93 0.88 -25.30
N ASP A 131 -21.64 0.88 -26.61
CA ASP A 131 -21.91 -0.24 -27.51
C ASP A 131 -20.81 -1.31 -27.40
N SER A 132 -19.55 -0.89 -27.22
CA SER A 132 -18.40 -1.77 -27.04
C SER A 132 -18.10 -2.13 -25.57
N TRP A 133 -19.02 -1.84 -24.65
CA TRP A 133 -18.79 -2.02 -23.22
C TRP A 133 -18.32 -3.43 -22.83
N PRO A 134 -18.88 -4.53 -23.37
CA PRO A 134 -18.36 -5.87 -23.10
C PRO A 134 -16.88 -6.02 -23.47
N ASN A 135 -16.46 -5.50 -24.62
CA ASN A 135 -15.07 -5.57 -25.06
C ASN A 135 -14.14 -4.73 -24.16
N VAL A 136 -14.61 -3.55 -23.74
CA VAL A 136 -13.88 -2.68 -22.80
C VAL A 136 -13.66 -3.39 -21.47
N ARG A 137 -14.70 -4.06 -20.95
CA ARG A 137 -14.60 -4.87 -19.73
C ARG A 137 -13.64 -6.03 -19.88
N ASP A 138 -13.75 -6.81 -20.96
CA ASP A 138 -12.88 -7.95 -21.20
C ASP A 138 -11.42 -7.53 -21.29
N ASN A 139 -11.13 -6.43 -22.01
CA ASN A 139 -9.78 -5.88 -22.11
C ASN A 139 -9.28 -5.36 -20.76
N PHE A 140 -10.14 -4.73 -19.96
CA PHE A 140 -9.78 -4.30 -18.62
C PHE A 140 -9.38 -5.47 -17.72
N TYR A 141 -10.15 -6.56 -17.71
CA TYR A 141 -9.85 -7.71 -16.86
C TYR A 141 -8.57 -8.45 -17.28
N LYS A 142 -8.16 -8.37 -18.55
CA LYS A 142 -6.83 -8.83 -18.98
C LYS A 142 -5.67 -8.09 -18.30
N LEU A 143 -5.88 -6.85 -17.86
CA LEU A 143 -4.90 -6.07 -17.09
C LEU A 143 -5.11 -6.24 -15.58
N TYR A 144 -6.37 -6.16 -15.14
CA TYR A 144 -6.75 -6.13 -13.73
C TYR A 144 -6.50 -7.48 -13.04
N ASP A 145 -6.90 -8.61 -13.63
CA ASP A 145 -6.81 -9.91 -12.96
C ASP A 145 -5.37 -10.35 -12.68
N PRO A 146 -4.41 -10.24 -13.62
CA PRO A 146 -3.01 -10.53 -13.33
C PRO A 146 -2.46 -9.62 -12.25
N TYR A 147 -2.79 -8.33 -12.28
CA TYR A 147 -2.35 -7.36 -11.29
C TYR A 147 -2.87 -7.72 -9.88
N VAL A 148 -4.17 -7.99 -9.75
CA VAL A 148 -4.76 -8.37 -8.45
C VAL A 148 -4.16 -9.65 -7.90
N LYS A 149 -3.91 -10.64 -8.77
CA LYS A 149 -3.26 -11.89 -8.37
C LYS A 149 -1.86 -11.64 -7.82
N GLU A 150 -1.07 -10.79 -8.49
CA GLU A 150 0.25 -10.41 -8.00
C GLU A 150 0.17 -9.60 -6.71
N TYR A 151 -0.76 -8.65 -6.63
CA TYR A 151 -0.97 -7.82 -5.44
C TYR A 151 -1.23 -8.66 -4.19
N ILE A 152 -2.19 -9.58 -4.26
CA ILE A 152 -2.55 -10.46 -3.15
C ILE A 152 -1.35 -11.33 -2.76
N LYS A 153 -0.67 -11.95 -3.74
CA LYS A 153 0.50 -12.79 -3.48
C LYS A 153 1.63 -12.01 -2.80
N THR A 154 1.93 -10.81 -3.29
CA THR A 154 2.98 -9.95 -2.72
C THR A 154 2.61 -9.51 -1.30
N HIS A 155 1.35 -9.15 -1.06
CA HIS A 155 0.88 -8.80 0.28
C HIS A 155 1.00 -9.97 1.28
N GLU A 156 0.59 -11.17 0.87
CA GLU A 156 0.74 -12.39 1.68
C GLU A 156 2.22 -12.72 1.94
N THR A 157 3.08 -12.53 0.94
CA THR A 157 4.52 -12.75 1.05
C THR A 157 5.15 -11.78 2.04
N LEU A 158 4.81 -10.48 1.95
CA LEU A 158 5.25 -9.46 2.89
C LEU A 158 4.86 -9.84 4.32
N TYR A 159 3.59 -10.23 4.51
CA TYR A 159 3.10 -10.66 5.81
C TYR A 159 3.92 -11.84 6.36
N LYS A 160 4.11 -12.88 5.55
CA LYS A 160 4.83 -14.08 5.94
C LYS A 160 6.28 -13.77 6.35
N VAL A 161 7.02 -13.09 5.49
CA VAL A 161 8.46 -12.85 5.66
C VAL A 161 8.75 -11.97 6.88
N TYR A 162 7.97 -10.91 7.11
CA TYR A 162 8.13 -10.09 8.32
C TYR A 162 7.67 -10.82 9.58
N ASN A 163 6.58 -11.60 9.52
CA ASN A 163 6.12 -12.37 10.66
C ASN A 163 7.15 -13.44 11.09
N GLU A 164 7.84 -14.08 10.14
CA GLU A 164 8.95 -14.99 10.43
C GLU A 164 10.07 -14.30 11.22
N LYS A 165 10.49 -13.09 10.82
CA LYS A 165 11.52 -12.30 11.53
C LYS A 165 11.07 -11.80 12.90
N ILE A 166 9.79 -11.44 13.05
CA ILE A 166 9.21 -11.07 14.34
C ILE A 166 9.26 -12.26 15.31
N GLU A 167 8.89 -13.45 14.84
CA GLU A 167 8.95 -14.67 15.64
C GLU A 167 10.39 -15.08 15.96
N GLU A 168 11.34 -14.88 15.03
CA GLU A 168 12.77 -15.06 15.28
C GLU A 168 13.26 -14.14 16.42
N MET A 169 12.90 -12.84 16.36
CA MET A 169 13.23 -11.86 17.40
C MET A 169 12.62 -12.25 18.75
N ARG A 170 11.35 -12.68 18.79
CA ARG A 170 10.68 -13.11 20.03
C ARG A 170 11.35 -14.31 20.69
N LYS A 171 11.97 -15.20 19.90
CA LYS A 171 12.71 -16.39 20.39
C LYS A 171 14.17 -16.08 20.72
N ASN A 172 14.67 -14.89 20.37
CA ASN A 172 16.04 -14.51 20.64
C ASN A 172 16.28 -14.40 22.16
N LYS A 173 17.32 -15.09 22.67
CA LYS A 173 17.64 -15.10 24.11
C LYS A 173 17.90 -13.70 24.66
N SER A 174 18.60 -12.86 23.90
CA SER A 174 18.89 -11.48 24.30
C SER A 174 17.60 -10.65 24.40
N PHE A 175 16.66 -10.88 23.49
CA PHE A 175 15.34 -10.24 23.54
C PHE A 175 14.53 -10.69 24.76
N LEU A 176 14.55 -12.00 25.06
CA LEU A 176 13.88 -12.55 26.25
C LEU A 176 14.48 -12.01 27.56
N ASN A 177 15.78 -11.78 27.61
CA ASN A 177 16.50 -11.26 28.78
C ASN A 177 16.27 -9.76 29.04
N LEU A 178 15.79 -9.02 28.04
CA LEU A 178 15.44 -7.61 28.21
C LEU A 178 14.24 -7.48 29.16
N LYS A 179 14.39 -6.72 30.24
CA LYS A 179 13.34 -6.58 31.28
C LYS A 179 12.22 -5.62 30.87
N SER A 180 12.53 -4.59 30.09
CA SER A 180 11.57 -3.55 29.72
C SER A 180 10.64 -3.99 28.60
N GLU A 181 9.35 -4.19 28.92
CA GLU A 181 8.30 -4.51 27.94
C GLU A 181 8.04 -3.36 26.96
N ILE A 182 8.20 -2.11 27.42
CA ILE A 182 8.12 -0.93 26.55
C ILE A 182 9.23 -0.98 25.49
N ALA A 183 10.46 -1.30 25.90
CA ALA A 183 11.58 -1.43 24.98
C ALA A 183 11.38 -2.59 23.99
N LYS A 184 10.86 -3.74 24.45
CA LYS A 184 10.47 -4.86 23.57
C LYS A 184 9.45 -4.42 22.51
N GLY A 185 8.44 -3.64 22.91
CA GLY A 185 7.48 -3.04 21.98
C GLY A 185 8.15 -2.17 20.91
N TYR A 186 9.06 -1.27 21.30
CA TYR A 186 9.79 -0.41 20.36
C TYR A 186 10.77 -1.14 19.44
N ILE A 187 11.31 -2.27 19.87
CA ILE A 187 12.17 -3.12 19.04
C ILE A 187 11.31 -3.83 17.99
N LEU A 188 10.20 -4.44 18.41
CA LEU A 188 9.29 -5.14 17.48
C LEU A 188 8.62 -4.18 16.49
N SER A 189 8.38 -2.92 16.88
CA SER A 189 7.75 -1.93 16.00
C SER A 189 8.51 -1.72 14.69
N VAL A 190 9.85 -1.86 14.70
CA VAL A 190 10.70 -1.78 13.50
C VAL A 190 10.24 -2.71 12.39
N LEU A 191 9.69 -3.88 12.76
CA LEU A 191 9.16 -4.89 11.85
C LEU A 191 7.64 -4.78 11.71
N THR A 192 6.90 -4.63 12.81
CA THR A 192 5.43 -4.66 12.77
C THR A 192 4.84 -3.47 12.05
N ASP A 193 5.52 -2.31 12.02
CA ASP A 193 5.05 -1.12 11.30
C ASP A 193 5.04 -1.31 9.78
N LYS A 194 5.68 -2.38 9.27
CA LYS A 194 5.67 -2.77 7.85
C LYS A 194 4.57 -3.75 7.51
N LEU A 195 3.88 -4.30 8.51
CA LEU A 195 2.85 -5.32 8.32
C LEU A 195 1.47 -4.72 8.17
N CYS A 196 0.66 -5.38 7.35
CA CYS A 196 -0.78 -5.21 7.31
C CYS A 196 -1.42 -6.57 7.57
N SER A 197 -2.23 -6.67 8.63
CA SER A 197 -2.94 -7.90 9.00
C SER A 197 -4.30 -8.04 8.28
N HIS A 198 -4.68 -7.06 7.45
CA HIS A 198 -5.93 -7.10 6.71
C HIS A 198 -5.85 -8.17 5.61
N SER A 199 -6.77 -9.13 5.62
CA SER A 199 -6.95 -10.06 4.51
C SER A 199 -7.58 -9.32 3.35
N ILE A 200 -6.98 -9.39 2.16
CA ILE A 200 -7.42 -8.64 1.00
C ILE A 200 -8.20 -9.53 0.05
N SER A 201 -9.41 -9.10 -0.28
CA SER A 201 -10.16 -9.67 -1.39
C SER A 201 -9.80 -9.01 -2.73
N LYS A 202 -10.14 -9.69 -3.84
CA LYS A 202 -9.93 -9.17 -5.21
C LYS A 202 -10.58 -7.81 -5.52
N PHE A 203 -11.50 -7.35 -4.67
CA PHE A 203 -12.23 -6.09 -4.83
C PHE A 203 -11.65 -4.95 -3.97
N GLU A 204 -10.65 -5.24 -3.15
CA GLU A 204 -10.04 -4.33 -2.17
C GLU A 204 -8.58 -4.04 -2.53
N VAL A 205 -8.33 -3.77 -3.82
CA VAL A 205 -7.01 -3.44 -4.33
C VAL A 205 -6.99 -1.97 -4.79
N PRO A 206 -6.09 -1.13 -4.27
CA PRO A 206 -5.13 -1.40 -3.19
C PRO A 206 -5.85 -1.61 -1.84
N CYS A 207 -5.17 -2.27 -0.90
CA CYS A 207 -5.67 -2.58 0.43
C CYS A 207 -6.22 -1.32 1.11
N PRO A 208 -7.46 -1.32 1.65
CA PRO A 208 -8.05 -0.13 2.25
C PRO A 208 -7.30 0.33 3.51
N ASN A 209 -6.62 -0.59 4.20
CA ASN A 209 -5.91 -0.33 5.45
C ASN A 209 -4.51 0.24 5.20
N CYS A 210 -3.62 -0.54 4.54
CA CYS A 210 -2.24 -0.09 4.34
C CYS A 210 -2.05 0.80 3.10
N ARG A 211 -2.92 0.68 2.09
CA ARG A 211 -2.86 1.42 0.81
C ARG A 211 -1.51 1.28 0.08
N THR A 212 -0.73 0.26 0.43
CA THR A 212 0.60 0.01 -0.13
C THR A 212 0.50 -0.60 -1.52
N PHE A 213 1.37 -0.17 -2.42
CA PHE A 213 1.52 -0.67 -3.79
C PHE A 213 2.47 -1.88 -3.87
N ILE A 214 2.38 -2.69 -4.92
CA ILE A 214 3.22 -3.88 -5.16
C ILE A 214 4.69 -3.51 -5.08
N ARG A 215 5.10 -2.43 -5.75
CA ARG A 215 6.49 -1.95 -5.71
C ARG A 215 6.99 -1.72 -4.28
N ASP A 216 6.20 -1.01 -3.47
CA ASP A 216 6.61 -0.66 -2.10
C ASP A 216 6.64 -1.89 -1.19
N MET A 217 5.73 -2.84 -1.42
CA MET A 217 5.74 -4.14 -0.74
C MET A 217 6.98 -4.96 -1.14
N LYS A 218 7.35 -5.01 -2.43
CA LYS A 218 8.57 -5.69 -2.91
C LYS A 218 9.83 -5.06 -2.29
N THR A 219 9.94 -3.73 -2.29
CA THR A 219 11.06 -3.04 -1.63
C THR A 219 11.12 -3.36 -0.13
N SER A 220 9.97 -3.46 0.54
CA SER A 220 9.93 -3.83 1.95
C SER A 220 10.35 -5.27 2.18
N ILE A 221 9.94 -6.20 1.31
CA ILE A 221 10.36 -7.61 1.33
C ILE A 221 11.89 -7.70 1.16
N ASP A 222 12.44 -7.05 0.14
CA ASP A 222 13.89 -7.08 -0.14
C ASP A 222 14.72 -6.49 1.01
N ALA A 223 14.18 -5.51 1.73
CA ALA A 223 14.82 -4.86 2.86
C ALA A 223 14.58 -5.57 4.21
N VAL A 224 13.90 -6.72 4.25
CA VAL A 224 13.50 -7.37 5.52
C VAL A 224 14.69 -7.62 6.45
N ASP A 225 15.80 -8.13 5.92
CA ASP A 225 16.98 -8.45 6.72
C ASP A 225 17.63 -7.17 7.28
N VAL A 226 17.63 -6.08 6.52
CA VAL A 226 18.10 -4.77 6.99
C VAL A 226 17.24 -4.26 8.15
N TYR A 227 15.92 -4.43 8.10
CA TYR A 227 15.04 -4.05 9.20
C TYR A 227 15.21 -4.97 10.41
N TYR A 228 15.47 -6.25 10.20
CA TYR A 228 15.79 -7.20 11.26
C TYR A 228 17.10 -6.84 11.97
N GLU A 229 18.15 -6.51 11.23
CA GLU A 229 19.42 -6.00 11.79
C GLU A 229 19.23 -4.71 12.58
N LYS A 230 18.40 -3.78 12.08
CA LYS A 230 18.05 -2.56 12.82
C LYS A 230 17.35 -2.86 14.14
N ALA A 231 16.44 -3.84 14.16
CA ALA A 231 15.78 -4.28 15.39
C ALA A 231 16.79 -4.91 16.36
N MET A 232 17.74 -5.72 15.85
CA MET A 232 18.82 -6.30 16.66
C MET A 232 19.75 -5.24 17.26
N ASN A 233 20.12 -4.21 16.48
CA ASN A 233 20.94 -3.11 16.99
C ASN A 233 20.23 -2.35 18.12
N LYS A 234 18.94 -2.04 17.95
CA LYS A 234 18.13 -1.46 19.02
C LYS A 234 18.07 -2.35 20.26
N LEU A 235 17.93 -3.66 20.09
CA LEU A 235 17.96 -4.60 21.21
C LEU A 235 19.26 -4.50 21.99
N TYR A 236 20.41 -4.47 21.31
CA TYR A 236 21.70 -4.34 21.97
C TYR A 236 21.88 -2.98 22.67
N GLU A 237 21.39 -1.89 22.08
CA GLU A 237 21.39 -0.57 22.72
C GLU A 237 20.60 -0.58 24.05
N TYR A 238 19.41 -1.20 24.07
CA TYR A 238 18.60 -1.31 25.29
C TYR A 238 19.24 -2.24 26.33
N LEU A 239 19.82 -3.36 25.92
CA LEU A 239 20.51 -4.27 26.82
C LEU A 239 21.74 -3.63 27.47
N ASN A 240 22.52 -2.87 26.71
CA ASN A 240 23.69 -2.16 27.25
C ASN A 240 23.25 -1.13 28.30
N LYS A 241 22.17 -0.38 28.04
CA LYS A 241 21.60 0.55 29.03
C LYS A 241 21.13 -0.17 30.29
N GLN A 242 20.43 -1.29 30.14
CA GLN A 242 19.99 -2.10 31.28
C GLN A 242 21.20 -2.58 32.12
N ILE A 243 22.27 -3.05 31.48
CA ILE A 243 23.49 -3.49 32.18
C ILE A 243 24.16 -2.32 32.92
N GLU A 244 24.20 -1.13 32.31
CA GLU A 244 24.73 0.07 32.97
C GLU A 244 23.88 0.52 34.17
N GLU A 245 22.56 0.43 34.07
CA GLU A 245 21.64 0.73 35.16
C GLU A 245 21.78 -0.27 36.31
N GLU A 246 21.83 -1.57 36.00
CA GLU A 246 22.03 -2.64 37.00
C GLU A 246 23.40 -2.52 37.70
N ARG A 247 24.45 -2.11 36.98
CA ARG A 247 25.76 -1.80 37.59
C ARG A 247 25.70 -0.60 38.52
N LYS A 248 24.98 0.47 38.15
CA LYS A 248 24.81 1.64 39.00
C LYS A 248 23.97 1.33 40.24
N GLU A 249 22.94 0.50 40.12
CA GLU A 249 22.12 0.08 41.26
C GLU A 249 22.90 -0.83 42.24
N SER A 250 23.77 -1.69 41.72
CA SER A 250 24.65 -2.55 42.54
C SER A 250 25.82 -1.80 43.18
N GLU A 251 26.15 -0.58 42.73
CA GLU A 251 27.12 0.31 43.40
C GLU A 251 26.51 1.11 44.59
N VAL A 252 25.20 1.01 44.86
CA VAL A 252 24.52 1.74 45.97
C VAL A 252 24.37 0.90 47.25
N GLU A 253 24.46 -0.43 47.18
CA GLU A 253 24.65 -1.27 48.38
C GLU A 253 26.14 -1.50 48.60
N ASP A 254 26.79 -0.58 49.31
CA ASP A 254 28.22 -0.62 49.66
C ASP A 254 28.56 -1.90 50.46
N PRO A 255 29.12 -2.97 49.85
CA PRO A 255 29.66 -4.09 50.61
C PRO A 255 31.11 -3.71 50.89
N GLN A 256 31.47 -3.45 52.16
CA GLN A 256 32.86 -3.16 52.51
C GLN A 256 33.80 -4.12 51.78
N PRO A 257 34.70 -3.64 50.89
CA PRO A 257 35.51 -4.52 50.09
C PRO A 257 36.44 -5.30 51.01
N VAL A 258 36.26 -6.62 51.04
CA VAL A 258 37.23 -7.50 51.67
C VAL A 258 38.47 -7.46 50.76
N ILE A 259 39.50 -6.74 51.19
CA ILE A 259 40.77 -6.69 50.48
C ILE A 259 41.43 -8.06 50.60
N LYS A 260 41.56 -8.77 49.48
CA LYS A 260 42.34 -10.00 49.39
C LYS A 260 43.76 -9.66 48.94
N HIS A 261 44.72 -9.96 49.80
CA HIS A 261 46.14 -9.89 49.45
C HIS A 261 46.52 -11.17 48.70
N ILE A 262 46.85 -11.03 47.42
CA ILE A 262 47.31 -12.15 46.58
C ILE A 262 48.81 -12.02 46.38
N SER A 263 49.57 -12.92 47.01
CA SER A 263 51.01 -12.97 46.78
C SER A 263 51.31 -13.50 45.37
N THR A 264 52.29 -12.93 44.69
CA THR A 264 52.86 -13.46 43.43
C THR A 264 53.31 -14.92 43.54
N SER A 265 53.58 -15.39 44.75
CA SER A 265 53.91 -16.79 45.05
C SER A 265 52.73 -17.77 44.90
N SER A 266 51.49 -17.26 44.80
CA SER A 266 50.26 -18.04 44.59
C SER A 266 49.94 -18.29 43.12
N PHE A 267 50.64 -17.61 42.20
CA PHE A 267 50.49 -17.85 40.77
C PHE A 267 51.01 -19.23 40.36
N PRO A 268 50.53 -19.79 39.23
CA PRO A 268 50.84 -21.17 38.84
C PRO A 268 52.35 -21.43 38.72
N LYS A 269 52.92 -22.14 39.70
CA LYS A 269 54.34 -22.55 39.66
C LYS A 269 54.54 -23.74 38.72
N ASN A 270 55.77 -23.94 38.26
CA ASN A 270 56.19 -25.03 37.35
C ASN A 270 55.69 -24.93 35.89
N VAL A 271 55.31 -23.74 35.42
CA VAL A 271 55.00 -23.52 34.00
C VAL A 271 56.28 -23.14 33.25
N LEU A 272 56.70 -24.01 32.32
CA LEU A 272 57.92 -23.85 31.55
C LEU A 272 57.70 -22.91 30.36
N LEU A 273 58.20 -21.68 30.47
CA LEU A 273 58.02 -20.61 29.46
C LEU A 273 59.12 -20.69 28.40
N ARG A 274 58.84 -21.33 27.25
CA ARG A 274 59.82 -21.54 26.17
C ARG A 274 59.59 -20.70 24.92
N ASN A 275 58.40 -20.12 24.75
CA ASN A 275 58.05 -19.34 23.57
C ASN A 275 56.94 -18.29 23.85
N PRO A 276 56.75 -17.28 22.97
CA PRO A 276 55.75 -16.22 23.18
C PRO A 276 54.31 -16.73 23.37
N LYS A 277 53.94 -17.86 22.76
CA LYS A 277 52.62 -18.48 22.95
C LYS A 277 52.46 -19.03 24.38
N SER A 278 53.51 -19.61 24.96
CA SER A 278 53.51 -20.10 26.35
C SER A 278 53.42 -18.96 27.38
N VAL A 279 54.04 -17.81 27.10
CA VAL A 279 53.90 -16.60 27.92
C VAL A 279 52.48 -16.07 27.87
N LYS A 280 51.89 -15.93 26.68
CA LYS A 280 50.50 -15.49 26.51
C LYS A 280 49.50 -16.44 27.19
N GLY A 281 49.75 -17.75 27.13
CA GLY A 281 48.94 -18.74 27.83
C GLY A 281 49.05 -18.67 29.35
N TYR A 282 50.22 -18.33 29.88
CA TYR A 282 50.45 -18.13 31.32
C TYR A 282 49.74 -16.88 31.85
N VAL A 283 49.90 -15.74 31.16
CA VAL A 283 49.23 -14.48 31.51
C VAL A 283 47.71 -14.63 31.51
N LYS A 284 47.13 -15.31 30.51
CA LYS A 284 45.68 -15.58 30.48
C LYS A 284 45.16 -16.36 31.68
N ARG A 285 45.97 -17.22 32.30
CA ARG A 285 45.57 -17.96 33.50
C ARG A 285 45.57 -17.05 34.73
N ILE A 286 46.56 -16.18 34.86
CA ILE A 286 46.61 -15.17 35.92
C ILE A 286 45.45 -14.18 35.75
N GLU A 287 45.22 -13.67 34.54
CA GLU A 287 44.06 -12.81 34.23
C GLU A 287 42.75 -13.49 34.62
N LYS A 288 42.56 -14.76 34.23
CA LYS A 288 41.35 -15.50 34.59
C LYS A 288 41.18 -15.59 36.11
N GLN A 289 42.24 -15.92 36.84
CA GLN A 289 42.20 -16.03 38.31
C GLN A 289 41.90 -14.69 38.99
N LEU A 290 42.49 -13.59 38.52
CA LEU A 290 42.21 -12.24 39.03
C LEU A 290 40.78 -11.79 38.70
N MET A 291 40.32 -12.07 37.48
CA MET A 291 38.96 -11.72 37.04
C MET A 291 37.89 -12.51 37.80
N GLU A 292 38.14 -13.78 38.15
CA GLU A 292 37.25 -14.58 38.99
C GLU A 292 37.10 -13.97 40.39
N GLU A 293 38.21 -13.50 40.99
CA GLU A 293 38.21 -12.85 42.30
C GLU A 293 37.55 -11.45 42.26
N ILE A 294 37.78 -10.66 41.21
CA ILE A 294 37.09 -9.38 40.99
C ILE A 294 35.59 -9.60 40.75
N SER A 295 35.21 -10.61 39.96
CA SER A 295 33.80 -10.96 39.70
C SER A 295 33.08 -11.49 40.94
N ALA A 296 33.82 -11.98 41.94
CA ALA A 296 33.31 -12.38 43.24
C ALA A 296 33.14 -11.20 44.21
N GLY A 297 33.42 -9.96 43.79
CA GLY A 297 33.25 -8.75 44.60
C GLY A 297 34.46 -8.40 45.48
N ASN A 298 35.62 -9.03 45.27
CA ASN A 298 36.84 -8.73 46.03
C ASN A 298 37.65 -7.62 45.37
N SER A 299 38.22 -6.72 46.20
CA SER A 299 39.30 -5.84 45.77
C SER A 299 40.64 -6.56 45.95
N ILE A 300 41.46 -6.62 44.90
CA ILE A 300 42.72 -7.37 44.90
C ILE A 300 43.90 -6.42 45.05
N MET A 301 44.77 -6.71 46.03
CA MET A 301 46.10 -6.12 46.12
C MET A 301 47.14 -7.21 45.84
N ILE A 302 47.99 -6.99 44.84
CA ILE A 302 49.05 -7.94 44.46
C ILE A 302 50.33 -7.57 45.20
N GLU A 303 50.89 -8.53 45.94
CA GLU A 303 52.14 -8.39 46.72
C GLU A 303 53.24 -9.34 46.25
#